data_AF-A0A7C8ZWC9-F1
#
_entry.id   AF-A0A7C8ZWC9-F1
#
_cell.length_a   1.000
_cell.length_b   1.000
_cell.length_c   1.000
_cell.angle_alpha   90.00
_cell.angle_beta   90.00
_cell.angle_gamma   90.00
#
_symmetry.space_group_name_H-M   'P 1'
#
loop_
_entity.id
_entity.type
_entity.pdbx_description
1 polymer ?
#
loop_
_entity_poly.entity_id
_entity_poly.type
_entity_poly.pdbx_seq_one_letter_code
_entity_poly.pdbx_strand_id
1 'polypeptide(L)'
;RFQMIAAGGYHVCGILEGVDSRVFCWGRSLDIEEEITISVSYPGKGNVDMVPKDPMLSVVGGKFHACGIRSSDRGIVCWGFVMEKSTLPPDNVKVYSIAAGDYFTCGILAEKSLSPVCWGSGFPTSLPIAVSPGLCKPTPCLDGFYEFKQGSRTACKNPDTHICLPCQNPCPQDMYPMGGCTQQSDRQCMYNCSSCISAECFSNCSSSVRSNDDDEKKSTRFWGIQLPVIVAEVIFGVFLVVVLSLASVLYVRYRLRNCQCSARKNSGG
;
A
#
# COMPACT_ATOMS: atom_id res chain seq x y z
N ARG A 1 4.24 -14.48 -14.71
CA ARG A 1 5.53 -13.97 -15.25
C ARG A 1 5.75 -12.58 -14.69
N PHE A 2 6.98 -12.06 -14.67
CA PHE A 2 7.27 -10.71 -14.20
C PHE A 2 7.47 -9.77 -15.39
N GLN A 3 6.86 -8.58 -15.33
CA GLN A 3 7.12 -7.51 -16.30
C GLN A 3 8.34 -6.67 -15.89
N MET A 4 8.63 -6.60 -14.58
CA MET A 4 9.87 -6.05 -14.06
C MET A 4 10.28 -6.75 -12.77
N ILE A 5 11.58 -6.69 -12.47
CA ILE A 5 12.15 -7.08 -11.17
C ILE A 5 13.10 -5.98 -10.69
N ALA A 6 13.23 -5.86 -9.38
CA ALA A 6 14.16 -4.97 -8.71
C ALA A 6 14.80 -5.70 -7.53
N ALA A 7 16.12 -5.71 -7.49
CA ALA A 7 16.88 -6.27 -6.39
C ALA A 7 17.06 -5.21 -5.28
N GLY A 8 16.76 -5.60 -4.05
CA GLY A 8 17.22 -4.93 -2.83
C GLY A 8 18.48 -5.61 -2.27
N GLY A 9 18.86 -5.25 -1.05
CA GLY A 9 20.04 -5.82 -0.40
C GLY A 9 19.90 -7.30 -0.05
N TYR A 10 18.74 -7.68 0.52
CA TYR A 10 18.46 -9.05 0.98
C TYR A 10 17.20 -9.68 0.38
N HIS A 11 16.50 -8.95 -0.47
CA HIS A 11 15.25 -9.36 -1.07
C HIS A 11 15.17 -8.90 -2.52
N VAL A 12 14.24 -9.47 -3.28
CA VAL A 12 13.91 -9.06 -4.65
C VAL A 12 12.41 -8.83 -4.70
N CYS A 13 11.99 -7.77 -5.35
CA CYS A 13 10.59 -7.52 -5.64
C CYS A 13 10.38 -7.51 -7.15
N GLY A 14 9.21 -7.92 -7.60
CA GLY A 14 8.85 -7.87 -9.01
C GLY A 14 7.39 -7.52 -9.20
N ILE A 15 7.10 -6.88 -10.32
CA ILE A 15 5.73 -6.60 -10.74
C ILE A 15 5.28 -7.75 -11.64
N LEU A 16 4.18 -8.39 -11.25
CA LEU A 16 3.58 -9.48 -12.01
C LEU A 16 2.91 -8.94 -13.27
N GLU A 17 3.06 -9.67 -14.37
CA GLU A 17 2.27 -9.46 -15.59
C GLU A 17 0.80 -9.76 -15.29
N GLY A 18 -0.11 -8.85 -15.68
CA GLY A 18 -1.55 -8.99 -15.46
C GLY A 18 -2.24 -7.65 -15.24
N VAL A 19 -3.57 -7.67 -15.17
CA VAL A 19 -4.43 -6.47 -15.09
C VAL A 19 -4.13 -5.64 -13.84
N ASP A 20 -3.74 -6.30 -12.74
CA ASP A 20 -3.59 -5.64 -11.44
C ASP A 20 -2.16 -5.15 -11.17
N SER A 21 -1.17 -5.43 -12.04
CA SER A 21 0.25 -5.05 -11.85
C SER A 21 0.73 -5.17 -10.40
N ARG A 22 0.39 -6.28 -9.73
CA ARG A 22 0.67 -6.50 -8.31
C ARG A 22 2.15 -6.76 -8.10
N VAL A 23 2.67 -6.26 -6.99
CA VAL A 23 4.03 -6.55 -6.57
C VAL A 23 4.07 -7.88 -5.81
N PHE A 24 5.15 -8.62 -6.00
CA PHE A 24 5.50 -9.80 -5.23
C PHE A 24 6.96 -9.66 -4.81
N CYS A 25 7.24 -9.78 -3.51
CA CYS A 25 8.59 -9.74 -2.96
C CYS A 25 8.95 -11.10 -2.37
N TRP A 26 10.24 -11.44 -2.42
CA TRP A 26 10.80 -12.65 -1.84
C TRP A 26 12.24 -12.43 -1.38
N GLY A 27 12.69 -13.20 -0.40
CA GLY A 27 14.03 -13.13 0.16
C GLY A 27 14.00 -13.03 1.68
N ARG A 28 14.95 -12.28 2.25
CA ARG A 28 15.04 -12.07 3.70
C ARG A 28 14.50 -10.68 4.08
N SER A 29 13.50 -10.70 4.96
CA SER A 29 13.02 -9.55 5.71
C SER A 29 13.88 -9.28 6.93
N LEU A 30 13.77 -8.07 7.52
CA LEU A 30 14.43 -7.82 8.79
C LEU A 30 13.61 -8.48 9.92
N ASP A 31 14.16 -9.52 10.52
CA ASP A 31 13.62 -10.11 11.74
C ASP A 31 13.94 -9.18 12.91
N ILE A 32 12.91 -8.49 13.41
CA ILE A 32 13.02 -7.48 14.48
C ILE A 32 13.50 -8.10 15.81
N GLU A 33 13.48 -9.44 15.92
CA GLU A 33 13.98 -10.17 17.09
C GLU A 33 15.51 -10.25 17.15
N GLU A 34 16.24 -10.07 16.03
CA GLU A 34 17.71 -10.20 15.99
C GLU A 34 18.48 -8.87 16.15
N GLU A 35 17.90 -7.70 15.86
CA GLU A 35 18.60 -6.40 16.00
C GLU A 35 17.72 -5.27 16.56
N ILE A 36 17.92 -5.01 17.87
CA ILE A 36 17.73 -3.75 18.61
C ILE A 36 16.32 -3.44 19.17
N THR A 37 16.33 -3.21 20.48
CA THR A 37 15.29 -2.76 21.42
C THR A 37 14.65 -1.39 21.14
N ILE A 38 14.44 -0.97 19.88
CA ILE A 38 13.81 0.33 19.60
C ILE A 38 12.96 0.27 18.32
N SER A 39 11.65 0.03 18.47
CA SER A 39 10.60 0.86 17.88
C SER A 39 9.21 0.25 18.13
N VAL A 40 8.21 1.12 18.25
CA VAL A 40 6.80 0.80 18.51
C VAL A 40 6.31 -0.36 17.63
N SER A 41 5.88 -1.42 18.32
CA SER A 41 5.35 -2.67 17.78
C SER A 41 4.01 -2.45 17.08
N TYR A 42 4.02 -2.52 15.75
CA TYR A 42 2.85 -2.91 14.96
C TYR A 42 3.20 -4.21 14.25
N PRO A 43 2.32 -5.22 14.22
CA PRO A 43 2.59 -6.48 13.56
C PRO A 43 2.88 -6.22 12.08
N GLY A 44 4.10 -6.58 11.66
CA GLY A 44 4.54 -6.56 10.27
C GLY A 44 5.51 -5.45 9.83
N LYS A 45 5.90 -4.54 10.72
CA LYS A 45 6.95 -3.57 10.38
C LYS A 45 8.27 -4.33 10.08
N GLY A 46 8.95 -4.04 8.97
CA GLY A 46 10.20 -4.75 8.60
C GLY A 46 10.06 -5.92 7.63
N ASN A 47 8.84 -6.45 7.43
CA ASN A 47 8.62 -7.53 6.48
C ASN A 47 8.26 -7.00 5.08
N VAL A 48 9.16 -7.24 4.12
CA VAL A 48 9.00 -6.80 2.72
C VAL A 48 7.98 -7.64 1.94
N ASP A 49 7.57 -8.78 2.46
CA ASP A 49 6.58 -9.67 1.85
C ASP A 49 5.13 -9.19 2.07
N MET A 50 4.90 -8.26 3.01
CA MET A 50 3.59 -7.59 3.13
C MET A 50 3.51 -6.43 2.16
N VAL A 51 3.33 -6.82 0.91
CA VAL A 51 3.25 -5.91 -0.22
C VAL A 51 1.90 -5.16 -0.20
N PRO A 52 1.89 -3.85 -0.51
CA PRO A 52 0.65 -3.11 -0.75
C PRO A 52 -0.19 -3.73 -1.86
N LYS A 53 -1.51 -3.57 -1.78
CA LYS A 53 -2.44 -4.07 -2.80
C LYS A 53 -2.51 -3.18 -4.04
N ASP A 54 -1.97 -1.97 -3.95
CA ASP A 54 -1.98 -1.01 -5.05
C ASP A 54 -1.23 -1.56 -6.28
N PRO A 55 -1.82 -1.45 -7.48
CA PRO A 55 -1.10 -1.66 -8.73
C PRO A 55 0.08 -0.69 -8.87
N MET A 56 1.25 -1.18 -9.28
CA MET A 56 2.48 -0.39 -9.37
C MET A 56 2.98 -0.25 -10.81
N LEU A 57 3.53 0.92 -11.14
CA LEU A 57 4.26 1.20 -12.38
C LEU A 57 5.73 0.81 -12.28
N SER A 58 6.31 0.97 -11.09
CA SER A 58 7.69 0.57 -10.80
C SER A 58 7.86 0.16 -9.34
N VAL A 59 8.89 -0.62 -9.07
CA VAL A 59 9.30 -1.03 -7.73
C VAL A 59 10.83 -0.95 -7.60
N VAL A 60 11.32 -0.60 -6.41
CA VAL A 60 12.73 -0.61 -6.04
C VAL A 60 12.89 -1.22 -4.64
N GLY A 61 14.02 -1.89 -4.41
CA GLY A 61 14.38 -2.45 -3.11
C GLY A 61 15.57 -1.71 -2.50
N GLY A 62 15.46 -1.33 -1.24
CA GLY A 62 16.58 -0.98 -0.38
C GLY A 62 17.12 -2.21 0.34
N LYS A 63 17.80 -2.03 1.48
CA LYS A 63 18.36 -3.16 2.23
C LYS A 63 17.27 -4.03 2.85
N PHE A 64 16.28 -3.38 3.48
CA PHE A 64 15.17 -4.04 4.20
C PHE A 64 13.81 -3.36 3.96
N HIS A 65 13.72 -2.44 3.01
CA HIS A 65 12.49 -1.78 2.61
C HIS A 65 12.33 -1.86 1.10
N ALA A 66 11.11 -1.68 0.63
CA ALA A 66 10.81 -1.51 -0.78
C ALA A 66 9.89 -0.31 -0.97
N CYS A 67 9.97 0.30 -2.15
CA CYS A 67 9.08 1.39 -2.54
C CYS A 67 8.60 1.16 -3.97
N GLY A 68 7.39 1.63 -4.28
CA GLY A 68 6.80 1.58 -5.60
C GLY A 68 6.15 2.89 -5.99
N ILE A 69 6.03 3.09 -7.30
CA ILE A 69 5.22 4.16 -7.89
C ILE A 69 3.84 3.60 -8.20
N ARG A 70 2.82 4.09 -7.52
CA ARG A 70 1.44 3.64 -7.70
C ARG A 70 0.89 4.05 -9.07
N SER A 71 0.19 3.17 -9.75
CA SER A 71 -0.32 3.44 -11.10
C SER A 71 -1.53 4.38 -11.15
N SER A 72 -2.28 4.48 -10.06
CA SER A 72 -3.49 5.32 -10.03
C SER A 72 -3.17 6.81 -10.14
N ASP A 73 -2.09 7.26 -9.51
CA ASP A 73 -1.77 8.68 -9.35
C ASP A 73 -0.28 9.02 -9.39
N ARG A 74 0.61 8.05 -9.69
CA ARG A 74 2.08 8.19 -9.62
C ARG A 74 2.61 8.58 -8.23
N GLY A 75 1.80 8.37 -7.18
CA GLY A 75 2.21 8.55 -5.80
C GLY A 75 3.21 7.48 -5.36
N ILE A 76 3.90 7.76 -4.26
CA ILE A 76 4.91 6.86 -3.69
C ILE A 76 4.26 6.00 -2.60
N VAL A 77 4.54 4.71 -2.60
CA VAL A 77 4.21 3.79 -1.50
C VAL A 77 5.46 3.05 -1.09
N CYS A 78 5.80 3.07 0.20
CA CYS A 78 6.94 2.34 0.75
C CYS A 78 6.48 1.39 1.87
N TRP A 79 7.11 0.23 1.96
CA TRP A 79 6.82 -0.81 2.96
C TRP A 79 8.10 -1.54 3.39
N GLY A 80 7.99 -2.40 4.40
CA GLY A 80 9.13 -3.06 5.04
C GLY A 80 9.69 -2.25 6.20
N PHE A 81 11.01 -2.23 6.35
CA PHE A 81 11.69 -1.60 7.49
C PHE A 81 11.75 -0.08 7.37
N VAL A 82 11.47 0.61 8.48
CA VAL A 82 11.62 2.06 8.58
C VAL A 82 12.36 2.38 9.88
N MET A 83 13.49 3.06 9.76
CA MET A 83 14.23 3.55 10.93
C MET A 83 13.44 4.63 11.66
N GLU A 84 13.53 4.64 12.99
CA GLU A 84 12.81 5.59 13.85
C GLU A 84 13.08 7.06 13.51
N LYS A 85 14.33 7.40 13.17
CA LYS A 85 14.75 8.78 12.82
C LYS A 85 14.79 9.04 11.31
N SER A 86 14.18 8.17 10.51
CA SER A 86 14.09 8.35 9.06
C SER A 86 13.07 9.42 8.70
N THR A 87 13.33 10.19 7.64
CA THR A 87 12.25 10.99 7.03
C THR A 87 11.25 10.08 6.32
N LEU A 88 9.98 10.47 6.31
CA LEU A 88 8.92 9.73 5.64
C LEU A 88 8.89 10.03 4.15
N PRO A 89 8.38 9.10 3.32
CA PRO A 89 8.05 9.40 1.93
C PRO A 89 7.16 10.65 1.85
N PRO A 90 7.41 11.57 0.90
CA PRO A 90 6.65 12.79 0.81
C PRO A 90 5.20 12.52 0.36
N ASP A 91 4.23 13.04 1.11
CA ASP A 91 2.82 12.96 0.76
C ASP A 91 2.48 13.86 -0.43
N ASN A 92 1.50 13.46 -1.23
CA ASN A 92 0.97 14.23 -2.38
C ASN A 92 2.04 14.62 -3.42
N VAL A 93 3.12 13.85 -3.49
CA VAL A 93 4.18 14.00 -4.49
C VAL A 93 4.07 12.89 -5.51
N LYS A 94 4.05 13.29 -6.79
CA LYS A 94 4.09 12.37 -7.92
C LYS A 94 5.50 12.31 -8.48
N VAL A 95 5.94 11.11 -8.85
CA VAL A 95 7.29 10.87 -9.37
C VAL A 95 7.27 10.07 -10.66
N TYR A 96 8.27 10.32 -11.52
CA TYR A 96 8.47 9.55 -12.76
C TYR A 96 9.29 8.29 -12.53
N SER A 97 10.28 8.37 -11.65
CA SER A 97 11.21 7.30 -11.37
C SER A 97 11.63 7.40 -9.91
N ILE A 98 11.95 6.25 -9.33
CA ILE A 98 12.51 6.12 -8.00
C ILE A 98 13.76 5.24 -8.04
N ALA A 99 14.66 5.45 -7.08
CA ALA A 99 15.84 4.63 -6.85
C ALA A 99 16.06 4.51 -5.34
N ALA A 100 16.47 3.34 -4.87
CA ALA A 100 16.72 3.08 -3.46
C ALA A 100 18.22 2.89 -3.19
N GLY A 101 18.69 3.45 -2.07
CA GLY A 101 19.89 3.02 -1.39
C GLY A 101 19.53 2.08 -0.22
N ASP A 102 20.50 1.80 0.65
CA ASP A 102 20.29 0.85 1.76
C ASP A 102 19.09 1.21 2.64
N TYR A 103 18.96 2.49 2.98
CA TYR A 103 17.96 2.96 3.94
C TYR A 103 17.28 4.28 3.53
N PHE A 104 17.38 4.64 2.26
CA PHE A 104 16.73 5.80 1.69
C PHE A 104 16.23 5.51 0.30
N THR A 105 15.29 6.32 -0.16
CA THR A 105 14.78 6.28 -1.52
C THR A 105 14.74 7.71 -2.05
N CYS A 106 15.08 7.86 -3.32
CA CYS A 106 15.00 9.12 -4.04
C CYS A 106 14.04 8.97 -5.21
N GLY A 107 13.33 10.04 -5.54
CA GLY A 107 12.42 10.10 -6.69
C GLY A 107 12.56 11.40 -7.47
N ILE A 108 12.28 11.34 -8.78
CA ILE A 108 12.26 12.52 -9.66
C ILE A 108 10.83 13.00 -9.77
N LEU A 109 10.57 14.25 -9.38
CA LEU A 109 9.23 14.86 -9.40
C LEU A 109 8.61 14.87 -10.81
N ALA A 110 7.29 14.65 -10.88
CA ALA A 110 6.57 14.52 -12.15
C ALA A 110 5.88 15.80 -12.65
N GLU A 111 5.42 16.68 -11.76
CA GLU A 111 4.50 17.76 -12.14
C GLU A 111 5.06 19.19 -11.99
N LYS A 112 6.11 19.38 -11.17
CA LYS A 112 6.56 20.73 -10.75
C LYS A 112 8.00 21.08 -11.14
N SER A 113 8.89 20.09 -11.17
CA SER A 113 10.29 20.23 -11.59
C SER A 113 10.88 18.83 -11.85
N LEU A 114 12.06 18.75 -12.45
CA LEU A 114 12.85 17.51 -12.49
C LEU A 114 13.81 17.42 -11.28
N SER A 115 13.50 18.16 -10.20
CA SER A 115 14.31 18.12 -8.99
C SER A 115 14.13 16.75 -8.32
N PRO A 116 15.22 16.08 -7.93
CA PRO A 116 15.10 14.90 -7.11
C PRO A 116 14.64 15.27 -5.69
N VAL A 117 13.88 14.38 -5.08
CA VAL A 117 13.55 14.41 -3.66
C VAL A 117 13.96 13.08 -3.05
N CYS A 118 14.67 13.11 -1.92
CA CYS A 118 15.05 11.90 -1.19
C CYS A 118 14.40 11.90 0.20
N TRP A 119 14.05 10.71 0.65
CA TRP A 119 13.54 10.45 1.99
C TRP A 119 14.20 9.18 2.52
N GLY A 120 14.23 9.00 3.84
CA GLY A 120 15.00 7.92 4.45
C GLY A 120 16.01 8.42 5.48
N SER A 121 17.09 7.66 5.59
CA SER A 121 18.29 8.03 6.36
C SER A 121 19.54 7.84 5.50
N GLY A 122 20.52 8.73 5.68
CA GLY A 122 21.84 8.61 5.02
C GLY A 122 21.84 8.95 3.53
N PHE A 123 20.83 9.63 3.00
CA PHE A 123 20.86 10.14 1.62
C PHE A 123 21.77 11.39 1.51
N PRO A 124 22.41 11.61 0.35
CA PRO A 124 23.26 12.78 0.14
C PRO A 124 22.46 14.08 0.21
N THR A 125 23.04 15.09 0.85
CA THR A 125 22.42 16.43 1.02
C THR A 125 22.51 17.29 -0.24
N SER A 126 23.49 17.01 -1.11
CA SER A 126 23.63 17.66 -2.42
C SER A 126 23.17 16.71 -3.51
N LEU A 127 21.99 16.99 -4.07
CA LEU A 127 21.40 16.17 -5.12
C LEU A 127 21.60 16.84 -6.49
N PRO A 128 22.16 16.14 -7.49
CA PRO A 128 22.25 16.67 -8.84
C PRO A 128 20.86 16.82 -9.46
N ILE A 129 20.70 17.78 -10.37
CA ILE A 129 19.45 17.92 -11.13
C ILE A 129 19.34 16.74 -12.10
N ALA A 130 18.16 16.12 -12.17
CA ALA A 130 17.92 15.05 -13.13
C ALA A 130 17.92 15.60 -14.56
N VAL A 131 18.46 14.81 -15.49
CA VAL A 131 18.34 15.08 -16.92
C VAL A 131 16.88 14.94 -17.37
N SER A 132 16.53 15.52 -18.52
CA SER A 132 15.19 15.40 -19.09
C SER A 132 14.81 13.91 -19.26
N PRO A 133 13.53 13.55 -19.04
CA PRO A 133 13.08 12.15 -19.06
C PRO A 133 13.10 11.52 -20.48
N GLY A 134 13.47 12.30 -21.49
CA GLY A 134 13.74 11.82 -22.84
C GLY A 134 14.53 12.84 -23.64
N LEU A 135 14.82 12.47 -24.89
CA LEU A 135 15.54 13.29 -25.86
C LEU A 135 14.54 14.18 -26.63
N CYS A 136 14.95 15.43 -26.87
CA CYS A 136 14.23 16.35 -27.74
C CYS A 136 14.31 15.85 -29.19
N LYS A 137 13.15 15.57 -29.79
CA LYS A 137 13.02 15.15 -31.19
C LYS A 137 12.16 16.14 -31.97
N PRO A 138 12.44 16.40 -33.25
CA PRO A 138 11.64 17.30 -34.08
C PRO A 138 10.30 16.66 -34.51
N THR A 139 10.18 15.35 -34.39
CA THR A 139 8.95 14.63 -34.73
C THR A 139 7.91 14.80 -33.63
N PRO A 140 6.66 15.19 -33.96
CA PRO A 140 5.56 15.19 -33.01
C PRO A 140 5.33 13.82 -32.38
N CYS A 141 4.77 13.80 -31.17
CA CYS A 141 4.49 12.55 -30.47
C CYS A 141 3.41 11.74 -31.21
N LEU A 142 3.75 10.48 -31.49
CA LEU A 142 2.86 9.51 -32.10
C LEU A 142 1.76 9.06 -31.12
N ASP A 143 0.73 8.43 -31.65
CA ASP A 143 -0.33 7.82 -30.84
C ASP A 143 0.27 6.83 -29.83
N GLY A 144 -0.24 6.88 -28.59
CA GLY A 144 0.34 6.13 -27.47
C GLY A 144 1.51 6.83 -26.77
N PHE A 145 1.85 8.06 -27.18
CA PHE A 145 2.80 8.93 -26.48
C PHE A 145 2.21 10.31 -26.22
N TYR A 146 2.62 10.93 -25.11
CA TYR A 146 2.28 12.31 -24.77
C TYR A 146 3.54 13.16 -24.66
N GLU A 147 3.40 14.46 -24.94
CA GLU A 147 4.48 15.43 -24.83
C GLU A 147 4.71 15.82 -23.37
N PHE A 148 5.96 15.67 -22.91
CA PHE A 148 6.37 16.11 -21.59
C PHE A 148 6.58 17.63 -21.54
N LYS A 149 5.94 18.29 -20.57
CA LYS A 149 6.06 19.73 -20.31
C LYS A 149 6.51 19.96 -18.86
N GLN A 150 7.43 20.90 -18.65
CA GLN A 150 7.90 21.25 -17.31
C GLN A 150 7.10 22.45 -16.79
N GLY A 151 5.93 22.16 -16.21
CA GLY A 151 4.94 23.20 -15.89
C GLY A 151 4.43 23.88 -17.17
N SER A 152 4.46 25.22 -17.22
CA SER A 152 4.08 25.99 -18.42
C SER A 152 5.22 26.20 -19.43
N ARG A 153 6.41 25.64 -19.21
CA ARG A 153 7.59 25.80 -20.08
C ARG A 153 7.83 24.57 -20.95
N THR A 154 8.33 24.81 -22.17
CA THR A 154 8.84 23.77 -23.05
C THR A 154 10.04 23.09 -22.39
N ALA A 155 10.02 21.76 -22.29
CA ALA A 155 11.13 21.01 -21.70
C ALA A 155 12.40 21.06 -22.57
N CYS A 156 12.24 21.31 -23.87
CA CYS A 156 13.32 21.47 -24.83
C CYS A 156 13.73 22.94 -25.02
N LYS A 157 15.01 23.15 -25.36
CA LYS A 157 15.55 24.47 -25.72
C LYS A 157 14.95 24.99 -27.03
N ASN A 158 14.68 24.11 -27.99
CA ASN A 158 14.01 24.46 -29.25
C ASN A 158 12.50 24.19 -29.11
N PRO A 159 11.62 25.18 -29.36
CA PRO A 159 10.17 25.01 -29.27
C PRO A 159 9.59 24.00 -30.27
N ASP A 160 10.27 23.74 -31.39
CA ASP A 160 9.82 22.76 -32.41
C ASP A 160 10.26 21.33 -32.10
N THR A 161 10.78 21.09 -30.89
CA THR A 161 11.24 19.78 -30.46
C THR A 161 10.51 19.33 -29.21
N HIS A 162 10.18 18.05 -29.19
CA HIS A 162 9.28 17.44 -28.22
C HIS A 162 9.98 16.29 -27.50
N ILE A 163 9.60 16.09 -26.23
CA ILE A 163 9.95 14.90 -25.47
C ILE A 163 8.69 14.05 -25.37
N CYS A 164 8.71 12.87 -25.98
CA CYS A 164 7.57 11.98 -26.01
C CYS A 164 7.72 10.86 -24.99
N LEU A 165 6.79 10.78 -24.04
CA LEU A 165 6.74 9.74 -23.02
C LEU A 165 5.59 8.77 -23.35
N PRO A 166 5.79 7.46 -23.15
CA PRO A 166 4.75 6.48 -23.40
C PRO A 166 3.58 6.69 -22.45
N CYS A 167 2.36 6.56 -22.97
CA CYS A 167 1.15 6.59 -22.16
C CYS A 167 1.12 5.41 -21.18
N GLN A 168 0.45 5.60 -20.05
CA GLN A 168 0.20 4.52 -19.11
C GLN A 168 -0.75 3.44 -19.67
N ASN A 169 -0.60 2.25 -19.08
CA ASN A 169 -1.51 1.11 -19.25
C ASN A 169 -2.98 1.51 -18.97
N PRO A 170 -3.96 0.69 -19.42
CA PRO A 170 -5.37 0.90 -19.08
C PRO A 170 -5.58 1.09 -17.58
N CYS A 171 -6.62 1.84 -17.20
CA CYS A 171 -6.93 2.06 -15.80
C CYS A 171 -7.19 0.72 -15.07
N PRO A 172 -6.74 0.58 -13.81
CA PRO A 172 -7.03 -0.59 -12.98
C PRO A 172 -8.54 -0.86 -12.86
N GLN A 173 -8.94 -2.09 -12.49
CA GLN A 173 -10.36 -2.51 -12.51
C GLN A 173 -11.32 -1.61 -11.71
N ASP A 174 -10.88 -1.01 -10.61
CA ASP A 174 -11.70 -0.12 -9.77
C ASP A 174 -11.70 1.35 -10.22
N MET A 175 -11.02 1.64 -11.33
CA MET A 175 -10.85 2.98 -11.85
C MET A 175 -11.32 3.08 -13.30
N TYR A 176 -11.97 4.19 -13.63
CA TYR A 176 -12.35 4.50 -15.00
C TYR A 176 -11.42 5.58 -15.58
N PRO A 177 -11.19 5.58 -16.89
CA PRO A 177 -10.47 6.68 -17.54
C PRO A 177 -11.34 7.94 -17.47
N MET A 178 -10.90 8.94 -16.71
CA MET A 178 -11.48 10.28 -16.74
C MET A 178 -11.11 10.99 -18.05
N GLY A 179 -9.92 10.69 -18.57
CA GLY A 179 -9.43 11.17 -19.85
C GLY A 179 -8.55 10.12 -20.54
N GLY A 180 -8.64 10.05 -21.86
CA GLY A 180 -7.75 9.25 -22.68
C GLY A 180 -6.33 9.82 -22.69
N CYS A 181 -5.37 9.01 -23.15
CA CYS A 181 -4.05 9.57 -23.45
C CYS A 181 -4.16 10.44 -24.70
N THR A 182 -3.60 11.65 -24.63
CA THR A 182 -3.53 12.59 -25.74
C THR A 182 -2.08 12.97 -25.99
N GLN A 183 -1.80 13.67 -27.09
CA GLN A 183 -0.47 14.25 -27.30
C GLN A 183 -0.05 15.24 -26.20
N GLN A 184 -0.97 15.73 -25.37
CA GLN A 184 -0.69 16.75 -24.35
C GLN A 184 -0.76 16.24 -22.92
N SER A 185 -1.36 15.07 -22.70
CA SER A 185 -1.59 14.53 -21.37
C SER A 185 -1.57 13.00 -21.38
N ASP A 186 -0.94 12.44 -20.36
CA ASP A 186 -1.07 11.02 -20.05
C ASP A 186 -2.53 10.67 -19.70
N ARG A 187 -2.87 9.38 -19.77
CA ARG A 187 -4.17 8.86 -19.32
C ARG A 187 -4.37 9.21 -17.84
N GLN A 188 -5.56 9.68 -17.50
CA GLN A 188 -5.95 9.98 -16.12
C GLN A 188 -7.03 9.00 -15.65
N CYS A 189 -6.79 8.37 -14.51
CA CYS A 189 -7.70 7.40 -13.92
C CYS A 189 -8.40 7.99 -12.69
N MET A 190 -9.68 7.68 -12.53
CA MET A 190 -10.49 8.08 -11.39
C MET A 190 -11.20 6.90 -10.77
N TYR A 191 -11.37 6.93 -9.45
CA TYR A 191 -12.23 5.96 -8.76
C TYR A 191 -13.71 6.22 -9.04
N ASN A 192 -14.47 5.15 -9.23
CA ASN A 192 -15.92 5.22 -9.21
C ASN A 192 -16.44 5.16 -7.77
N CYS A 193 -16.61 6.34 -7.15
CA CYS A 193 -17.03 6.46 -5.76
C CYS A 193 -18.44 5.92 -5.45
N SER A 194 -19.25 5.65 -6.48
CA SER A 194 -20.60 5.07 -6.31
C SER A 194 -20.60 3.54 -6.22
N SER A 195 -19.48 2.89 -6.57
CA SER A 195 -19.39 1.43 -6.66
C SER A 195 -18.09 0.87 -6.09
N CYS A 196 -17.53 1.54 -5.08
CA CYS A 196 -16.30 1.09 -4.44
C CYS A 196 -16.44 -0.33 -3.87
N ILE A 197 -15.44 -1.16 -4.19
CA ILE A 197 -15.30 -2.52 -3.64
C ILE A 197 -13.98 -2.72 -2.89
N SER A 198 -12.95 -1.89 -3.17
CA SER A 198 -11.65 -1.92 -2.51
C SER A 198 -11.52 -0.87 -1.39
N ALA A 199 -10.73 -1.18 -0.36
CA ALA A 199 -10.49 -0.30 0.77
C ALA A 199 -9.90 1.06 0.33
N GLU A 200 -9.09 1.04 -0.73
CA GLU A 200 -8.43 2.19 -1.35
C GLU A 200 -9.41 3.10 -2.10
N CYS A 201 -10.43 2.51 -2.76
CA CYS A 201 -11.53 3.28 -3.33
C CYS A 201 -12.31 3.98 -2.21
N PHE A 202 -12.64 3.28 -1.12
CA PHE A 202 -13.33 3.87 0.02
C PHE A 202 -12.54 5.01 0.67
N SER A 203 -11.23 4.88 0.84
CA SER A 203 -10.41 5.93 1.44
C SER A 203 -10.33 7.18 0.56
N ASN A 204 -10.09 7.02 -0.75
CA ASN A 204 -10.01 8.15 -1.67
C ASN A 204 -11.36 8.83 -1.87
N CYS A 205 -12.44 8.06 -1.96
CA CYS A 205 -13.79 8.61 -2.09
C CYS A 205 -14.31 9.25 -0.80
N SER A 206 -13.81 8.82 0.37
CA SER A 206 -14.12 9.51 1.64
C SER A 206 -13.43 10.87 1.73
N SER A 207 -12.28 11.05 1.06
CA SER A 207 -11.58 12.35 1.01
C SER A 207 -12.23 13.34 0.03
N SER A 208 -12.80 12.88 -1.08
CA SER A 208 -13.46 13.75 -2.08
C SER A 208 -14.83 14.28 -1.63
N VAL A 209 -15.49 13.61 -0.70
CA VAL A 209 -16.74 14.07 -0.06
C VAL A 209 -16.49 15.16 0.99
N ARG A 210 -15.23 15.47 1.35
CA ARG A 210 -14.93 16.57 2.28
C ARG A 210 -15.18 17.97 1.68
N SER A 211 -15.40 18.07 0.38
CA SER A 211 -15.50 19.36 -0.31
C SER A 211 -16.91 19.90 -0.54
N ASN A 212 -17.99 19.19 -0.23
CA ASN A 212 -19.35 19.78 -0.27
C ASN A 212 -20.32 19.04 0.67
N ASP A 213 -21.08 19.84 1.43
CA ASP A 213 -22.27 19.54 2.23
C ASP A 213 -22.15 18.91 3.64
N ASP A 214 -22.59 19.75 4.59
CA ASP A 214 -23.27 19.53 5.88
C ASP A 214 -22.69 18.53 6.90
N ASP A 215 -22.16 19.12 7.98
CA ASP A 215 -21.47 18.50 9.11
C ASP A 215 -22.35 17.70 10.10
N GLU A 216 -23.62 17.40 9.79
CA GLU A 216 -24.52 16.79 10.80
C GLU A 216 -24.84 15.30 10.58
N LYS A 217 -24.52 14.72 9.41
CA LYS A 217 -24.83 13.30 9.09
C LYS A 217 -23.66 12.32 9.14
N LYS A 218 -22.46 12.76 9.54
CA LYS A 218 -21.22 11.95 9.46
C LYS A 218 -21.08 10.90 10.56
N SER A 219 -21.74 11.07 11.72
CA SER A 219 -21.64 10.13 12.85
C SER A 219 -22.51 8.87 12.67
N THR A 220 -23.67 8.98 12.02
CA THR A 220 -24.70 7.92 12.03
C THR A 220 -24.43 6.79 11.05
N ARG A 221 -23.68 7.02 9.96
CA ARG A 221 -23.45 6.01 8.92
C ARG A 221 -22.30 5.04 9.24
N PHE A 222 -21.25 5.50 9.92
CA PHE A 222 -20.14 4.64 10.36
C PHE A 222 -20.59 3.65 11.47
N TRP A 223 -21.48 4.09 12.37
CA TRP A 223 -22.06 3.24 13.42
C TRP A 223 -23.11 2.26 12.89
N GLY A 224 -23.77 2.55 11.76
CA GLY A 224 -24.84 1.68 11.23
C GLY A 224 -24.36 0.32 10.72
N ILE A 225 -23.10 0.19 10.30
CA ILE A 225 -22.55 -1.05 9.70
C ILE A 225 -21.64 -1.81 10.70
N GLN A 226 -20.90 -1.11 11.57
CA GLN A 226 -20.04 -1.77 12.57
C GLN A 226 -20.82 -2.35 13.75
N LEU A 227 -21.93 -1.73 14.15
CA LEU A 227 -22.72 -2.18 15.30
C LEU A 227 -23.29 -3.61 15.15
N PRO A 228 -23.90 -4.02 14.01
CA PRO A 228 -24.38 -5.39 13.86
C PRO A 228 -23.27 -6.45 13.84
N VAL A 229 -22.06 -6.11 13.36
CA VAL A 229 -20.91 -7.03 13.35
C VAL A 229 -20.40 -7.27 14.77
N ILE A 230 -20.22 -6.19 15.55
CA ILE A 230 -19.78 -6.28 16.96
C ILE A 230 -20.83 -7.04 17.80
N VAL A 231 -22.12 -6.77 17.58
CA VAL A 231 -23.20 -7.49 18.27
C VAL A 231 -23.19 -8.97 17.92
N ALA A 232 -22.98 -9.35 16.65
CA ALA A 232 -22.88 -10.74 16.25
C ALA A 232 -21.68 -11.46 16.88
N GLU A 233 -20.51 -10.81 16.95
CA GLU A 233 -19.33 -11.39 17.61
C GLU A 233 -19.53 -11.57 19.12
N VAL A 234 -20.13 -10.59 19.80
CA VAL A 234 -20.44 -10.70 21.23
C VAL A 234 -21.45 -11.82 21.49
N ILE A 235 -22.49 -11.95 20.67
CA ILE A 235 -23.46 -13.05 20.77
C ILE A 235 -22.78 -14.40 20.59
N PHE A 236 -21.90 -14.53 19.59
CA PHE A 236 -21.14 -15.75 19.35
C PHE A 236 -20.22 -16.10 20.52
N GLY A 237 -19.51 -15.12 21.08
CA GLY A 237 -18.67 -15.30 22.26
C GLY A 237 -19.47 -15.77 23.49
N VAL A 238 -20.61 -15.12 23.77
CA VAL A 238 -21.50 -15.53 24.87
C VAL A 238 -22.05 -16.94 24.64
N PHE A 239 -22.46 -17.27 23.42
CA PHE A 239 -22.94 -18.61 23.09
C PHE A 239 -21.89 -19.68 23.35
N LEU A 240 -20.64 -19.47 22.93
CA LEU A 240 -19.54 -20.40 23.19
C LEU A 240 -19.28 -20.60 24.68
N VAL A 241 -19.27 -19.52 25.47
CA VAL A 241 -19.06 -19.59 26.93
C VAL A 241 -20.18 -20.39 27.60
N VAL A 242 -21.44 -20.19 27.18
CA VAL A 242 -22.59 -20.93 27.71
C VAL A 242 -22.48 -22.43 27.37
N VAL A 243 -22.14 -22.76 26.11
CA VAL A 243 -21.98 -24.17 25.69
C VAL A 243 -20.86 -24.87 26.47
N LEU A 244 -19.70 -24.22 26.63
CA LEU A 244 -18.58 -24.78 27.39
C LEU A 244 -18.92 -24.94 28.88
N SER A 245 -19.68 -24.01 29.45
CA SER A 245 -20.13 -24.07 30.85
C SER A 245 -21.14 -25.21 31.05
N LEU A 246 -22.09 -25.39 30.13
CA LEU A 246 -23.04 -26.50 30.20
C LEU A 246 -22.37 -27.87 29.99
N ALA A 247 -21.45 -27.95 29.03
CA ALA A 247 -20.70 -29.18 28.76
C ALA A 247 -19.86 -29.60 29.99
N SER A 248 -19.20 -28.65 30.65
CA SER A 248 -18.43 -28.92 31.87
C SER A 248 -19.32 -29.34 33.04
N VAL A 249 -20.48 -28.69 33.25
CA VAL A 249 -21.44 -29.11 34.28
C VAL A 249 -22.00 -30.52 34.00
N LEU A 250 -22.37 -30.82 32.75
CA LEU A 250 -22.85 -32.14 32.37
C LEU A 250 -21.77 -33.21 32.53
N TYR A 251 -20.52 -32.89 32.17
CA TYR A 251 -19.38 -33.78 32.36
C TYR A 251 -19.15 -34.12 33.84
N VAL A 252 -19.20 -33.12 34.73
CA VAL A 252 -19.08 -33.32 36.17
C VAL A 252 -20.24 -34.17 36.70
N ARG A 253 -21.49 -33.89 36.30
CA ARG A 253 -22.65 -34.70 36.69
C ARG A 253 -22.56 -36.14 36.19
N TYR A 254 -22.09 -36.35 34.97
CA TYR A 254 -21.84 -37.67 34.39
C TYR A 254 -20.79 -38.44 35.20
N ARG A 255 -19.66 -37.78 35.52
CA ARG A 255 -18.61 -38.37 36.36
C ARG A 255 -19.10 -38.71 37.75
N LEU A 256 -19.86 -37.83 38.40
CA LEU A 256 -20.42 -38.07 39.73
C LEU A 256 -21.44 -39.22 39.77
N ARG A 257 -22.25 -39.41 38.71
CA ARG A 257 -23.16 -40.58 38.61
C ARG A 257 -22.42 -41.91 38.51
N ASN A 258 -21.20 -41.90 37.96
CA ASN A 258 -20.37 -43.10 37.81
C ASN A 258 -19.39 -43.29 38.98
N CYS A 259 -19.44 -42.46 40.03
CA CYS A 259 -18.71 -42.70 41.27
C CYS A 259 -19.50 -43.69 42.14
N GLN A 260 -19.03 -44.94 42.22
CA GLN A 260 -19.44 -45.85 43.29
C GLN A 260 -18.68 -45.48 44.56
N CYS A 261 -19.39 -44.97 45.57
CA CYS A 261 -18.82 -44.81 46.91
C CYS A 261 -18.56 -46.20 47.50
N SER A 262 -17.29 -46.58 47.67
CA SER A 262 -16.92 -47.75 48.46
C SER A 262 -17.29 -47.48 49.92
N ALA A 263 -18.40 -48.05 50.38
CA ALA A 263 -18.79 -48.01 51.79
C ALA A 263 -17.66 -48.58 52.65
N ARG A 264 -17.18 -47.78 53.60
CA ARG A 264 -16.16 -48.14 54.58
C ARG A 264 -16.73 -49.29 55.43
N LYS A 265 -16.12 -50.48 55.35
CA LYS A 265 -16.41 -51.61 56.25
C LYS A 265 -16.18 -51.15 57.69
N ASN A 266 -17.21 -51.28 58.52
CA ASN A 266 -17.09 -51.30 59.98
C ASN A 266 -16.24 -52.50 60.40
N SER A 267 -15.19 -52.25 61.16
CA SER A 267 -14.52 -53.25 62.00
C SER A 267 -13.94 -52.53 63.22
N GLY A 268 -14.51 -52.80 64.39
CA GLY A 268 -13.95 -52.41 65.68
C GLY A 268 -15.02 -52.20 66.74
N GLY A 269 -15.27 -53.22 67.57
CA GLY A 269 -16.14 -53.19 68.76
C GLY A 269 -16.95 -54.45 68.92
#